data_AF-A0A8J2Y8I5-F1
#
_entry.id   AF-A0A8J2Y8I5-F1
#
_cell.length_a   1.000
_cell.length_b   1.000
_cell.length_c   1.000
_cell.angle_alpha   90.00
_cell.angle_beta   90.00
_cell.angle_gamma   90.00
#
_symmetry.space_group_name_H-M   'P 1'
#
loop_
_entity.id
_entity.type
_entity.pdbx_description
1 polymer ?
#
loop_
_entity_poly.entity_id
_entity_poly.type
_entity_poly.pdbx_seq_one_letter_code
_entity_poly.pdbx_strand_id
1 'polypeptide(L)' 'MLLTVMKSKIHRATVTESNLNYVGSVTIDEEIMEKVNILPTKRFRS' A
#
# COMPACT_ATOMS: atom_id res chain seq x y z
N MET A 1 26.05 -3.31 12.23
CA MET A 1 25.65 -2.15 11.39
C MET A 1 24.44 -2.57 10.58
N LEU A 2 23.39 -1.75 10.50
CA LEU A 2 22.18 -2.03 9.69
C LEU A 2 22.07 -0.97 8.59
N LEU A 3 21.69 -1.40 7.37
CA LEU A 3 21.49 -0.53 6.21
C LEU A 3 19.99 -0.37 5.95
N THR A 4 19.55 0.88 5.76
CA THR A 4 18.18 1.20 5.37
C THR A 4 18.11 1.38 3.86
N VAL A 5 17.30 0.57 3.18
CA VAL A 5 17.11 0.62 1.73
C VAL A 5 15.61 0.60 1.37
N MET A 6 15.25 1.20 0.24
CA MET A 6 13.87 1.17 -0.26
C MET A 6 13.56 -0.22 -0.82
N LYS A 7 12.65 -0.96 -0.18
CA LYS A 7 12.27 -2.32 -0.61
C LYS A 7 11.46 -2.33 -1.91
N SER A 8 10.52 -1.40 -2.05
CA SER A 8 9.57 -1.37 -3.17
C SER A 8 8.95 0.02 -3.35
N LYS A 9 8.42 0.30 -4.55
CA LYS A 9 7.68 1.54 -4.87
C LYS A 9 6.60 1.27 -5.91
N ILE A 10 5.51 2.03 -5.84
CA ILE A 10 4.52 2.12 -6.93
C ILE A 10 4.74 3.47 -7.60
N HIS A 11 5.22 3.46 -8.83
CA HIS A 11 5.54 4.69 -9.55
C HIS A 11 4.34 5.13 -10.40
N ARG A 12 3.92 6.41 -10.25
CA ARG A 12 2.85 7.02 -11.06
C ARG A 12 1.50 6.28 -10.96
N ALA A 13 1.14 5.84 -9.76
CA ALA A 13 -0.21 5.31 -9.52
C ALA A 13 -1.25 6.41 -9.77
N THR A 14 -2.38 6.01 -10.35
CA THR A 14 -3.55 6.87 -10.49
C THR A 14 -4.43 6.72 -9.25
N VAL A 15 -4.87 7.83 -8.66
CA VAL A 15 -5.87 7.82 -7.60
C VAL A 15 -7.22 7.48 -8.22
N THR A 16 -7.82 6.36 -7.82
CA THR A 16 -9.13 5.91 -8.30
C THR A 16 -10.28 6.47 -7.47
N GLU A 17 -10.08 6.62 -6.16
CA GLU A 17 -11.08 7.14 -5.23
C GLU A 17 -10.41 7.99 -4.14
N SER A 18 -11.12 9.04 -3.69
CA SER A 18 -10.75 9.84 -2.52
C SER A 18 -12.01 10.19 -1.74
N ASN A 19 -12.03 9.83 -0.45
CA ASN A 19 -13.16 10.07 0.44
C ASN A 19 -12.65 10.66 1.76
N LEU A 20 -13.07 11.88 2.08
CA LEU A 20 -12.67 12.60 3.29
C LEU A 20 -13.08 11.85 4.58
N ASN A 21 -14.19 11.11 4.52
CA ASN A 21 -14.75 10.39 5.66
C ASN A 21 -14.23 8.95 5.77
N TYR A 22 -13.38 8.50 4.83
CA TYR A 22 -12.81 7.16 4.89
C TYR A 22 -11.71 7.10 5.97
N VAL A 23 -12.01 6.39 7.06
CA VAL A 23 -11.07 6.18 8.16
C VAL A 23 -10.22 4.95 7.87
N GLY A 24 -8.93 5.16 7.60
CA GLY A 24 -8.00 4.07 7.34
C GLY A 24 -6.77 4.50 6.56
N SER A 25 -6.00 3.51 6.10
CA SER A 25 -4.89 3.69 5.15
C SER A 25 -5.37 3.61 3.71
N VAL A 26 -4.50 3.95 2.75
CA VAL A 26 -4.79 3.80 1.31
C VAL A 26 -5.06 2.33 0.97
N THR A 27 -6.12 2.09 0.20
CA THR A 27 -6.40 0.77 -0.39
C THR A 27 -5.65 0.65 -1.71
N ILE A 28 -4.98 -0.48 -1.92
CA ILE A 28 -4.21 -0.78 -3.13
C ILE A 28 -4.73 -2.12 -3.66
N ASP A 29 -4.81 -2.23 -4.99
CA ASP A 29 -5.17 -3.47 -5.67
C ASP A 29 -4.23 -4.62 -5.28
N GLU A 30 -4.79 -5.80 -4.99
CA GLU A 30 -4.04 -6.99 -4.60
C GLU A 30 -3.03 -7.40 -5.67
N GLU A 31 -3.37 -7.30 -6.95
CA GLU A 31 -2.44 -7.63 -8.04
C GLU A 31 -1.23 -6.69 -8.07
N ILE A 32 -1.44 -5.41 -7.74
CA ILE A 32 -0.34 -4.43 -7.68
C ILE A 32 0.57 -4.78 -6.51
N MET A 33 0.00 -5.11 -5.34
CA MET A 33 0.75 -5.50 -4.15
C MET A 33 1.62 -6.74 -4.38
N GLU A 34 1.09 -7.75 -5.06
CA GLU A 34 1.83 -8.94 -5.49
C GLU A 34 3.00 -8.57 -6.42
N LYS A 35 2.74 -7.75 -7.44
CA LYS A 35 3.75 -7.32 -8.43
C LYS A 35 4.90 -6.53 -7.78
N VAL A 36 4.64 -5.75 -6.73
CA VAL A 36 5.67 -4.93 -6.05
C VAL A 36 6.17 -5.54 -4.74
N ASN A 37 5.77 -6.78 -4.42
CA ASN A 37 6.17 -7.51 -3.21
C ASN A 37 5.94 -6.69 -1.92
N ILE A 38 4.82 -5.96 -1.88
CA ILE A 38 4.31 -5.28 -0.70
C ILE A 38 3.31 -6.23 -0.04
N LEU A 39 3.53 -6.52 1.24
CA LEU A 39 2.57 -7.27 2.02
C LEU A 39 1.49 -6.31 2.53
N PRO A 40 0.20 -6.69 2.46
CA PRO A 40 -0.85 -5.89 3.05
C PRO A 40 -0.55 -5.69 4.54
N THR A 41 -0.67 -4.45 5.00
CA THR A 41 -0.61 -4.19 6.43
C THR A 41 -1.77 -4.92 7.07
N LYS A 42 -1.52 -5.60 8.19
CA LYS A 42 -2.49 -6.46 8.85
C LYS A 42 -3.73 -5.62 9.20
N ARG A 43 -4.79 -5.72 8.39
CA ARG A 43 -6.08 -5.09 8.69
C ARG A 43 -6.57 -5.78 9.95
N PHE A 44 -6.77 -5.02 11.03
CA PHE A 44 -7.55 -5.52 12.16
C PHE A 44 -8.89 -6.00 11.59
N ARG A 45 -9.11 -7.32 11.55
CA ARG A 45 -10.44 -7.89 11.48
C ARG A 45 -10.99 -7.80 12.90
N SER A 46 -11.62 -6.67 13.20
CA SER A 46 -12.60 -6.49 14.26
C SER A 46 -13.53 -5.36 13.85
#